data_AF-A0A7C1A6K6-F1
#
_entry.id   AF-A0A7C1A6K6-F1
#
_cell.length_a   1.000
_cell.length_b   1.000
_cell.length_c   1.000
_cell.angle_alpha   90.00
_cell.angle_beta   90.00
_cell.angle_gamma   90.00
#
_symmetry.space_group_name_H-M   'P 1'
#
loop_
_entity.id
_entity.type
_entity.pdbx_description
1 polymer ?
#
loop_
_entity_poly.entity_id
_entity_poly.type
_entity_poly.pdbx_seq_one_letter_code
_entity_poly.pdbx_strand_id
1 'polypeptide(L)'
;MSDRLEHAVQIITFTGLAISGLVQKYADRWFSDWIIGLFGGIDYTRRIHHILATILLLSLVYHLGVLGYKRFVLRRPHALIPGKADLLAAWGWIRFNLGVTSSPPPEGRYTVGEKMEYWSLVWGTLLMAVTGFMLWNPIATTRSLPGIFVPAAKAAHGWEAVLAVLAIIVWHSYDVHWRHFNPSIFTGYLPRAQMEELHPLELAAIDAGRDEVEIDPELRRNRALRYWPVFAVLAAVMLMGIYEFVTFEQTAITTIVPPPLVGPIYTPLPTTTSTAPATTTAPATSTTAAPTTTAASATTTAPATSTTAAPATSTTAVSAGVTWNSGVAAVFKATCGSCHGGDAPASGLDVTSYAGLLAGGDSGEPGFVAGDADASHVIVKVGGGSHFAKFTDEDLALVKAWIAAGAPEG
;
A
#
# COMPACT_ATOMS: atom_id res chain seq x y z
N MET A 1 17.80 -8.04 31.89
CA MET A 1 16.36 -8.44 31.78
C MET A 1 15.60 -7.54 30.81
N SER A 2 15.70 -6.21 30.92
CA SER A 2 15.09 -5.24 29.97
C SER A 2 15.37 -5.56 28.50
N ASP A 3 16.63 -5.81 28.16
CA ASP A 3 17.08 -5.95 26.77
C ASP A 3 16.51 -7.21 26.08
N ARG A 4 16.30 -8.29 26.84
CA ARG A 4 15.71 -9.53 26.32
C ARG A 4 14.22 -9.39 26.07
N LEU A 5 13.52 -8.66 26.94
CA LEU A 5 12.09 -8.38 26.78
C LEU A 5 11.87 -7.46 25.58
N GLU A 6 12.70 -6.43 25.45
CA GLU A 6 12.71 -5.54 24.30
C GLU A 6 12.94 -6.31 22.99
N HIS A 7 13.91 -7.23 22.97
CA HIS A 7 14.13 -8.10 21.83
C HIS A 7 12.94 -9.01 21.52
N ALA A 8 12.29 -9.59 22.54
CA ALA A 8 11.10 -10.41 22.35
C ALA A 8 9.94 -9.62 21.73
N VAL A 9 9.71 -8.38 22.20
CA VAL A 9 8.75 -7.46 21.59
C VAL A 9 9.14 -7.19 20.14
N GLN A 10 10.42 -6.90 19.88
CA GLN A 10 10.91 -6.63 18.53
C GLN A 10 10.71 -7.83 17.59
N ILE A 11 10.97 -9.07 18.03
CA ILE A 11 10.73 -10.28 17.24
C ILE A 11 9.25 -10.35 16.84
N ILE A 12 8.35 -10.23 17.80
CA ILE A 12 6.90 -10.37 17.56
C ILE A 12 6.42 -9.26 16.62
N THR A 13 6.79 -8.01 16.90
CA THR A 13 6.35 -6.85 16.12
C THR A 13 6.93 -6.85 14.71
N PHE A 14 8.24 -7.09 14.56
CA PHE A 14 8.88 -7.17 13.24
C PHE A 14 8.34 -8.32 12.41
N THR A 15 8.15 -9.51 13.01
CA THR A 15 7.58 -10.66 12.30
C THR A 15 6.16 -10.37 11.83
N GLY A 16 5.33 -9.76 12.68
CA GLY A 16 3.98 -9.36 12.30
C GLY A 16 3.97 -8.30 11.18
N LEU A 17 4.87 -7.31 11.23
CA LEU A 17 5.03 -6.31 10.18
C LEU A 17 5.49 -6.93 8.86
N ALA A 18 6.46 -7.85 8.91
CA ALA A 18 6.94 -8.58 7.76
C ALA A 18 5.83 -9.38 7.10
N ILE A 19 5.07 -10.17 7.88
CA ILE A 19 3.97 -10.98 7.35
C ILE A 19 2.87 -10.07 6.78
N SER A 20 2.36 -9.12 7.57
CA SER A 20 1.27 -8.24 7.12
C SER A 20 1.68 -7.34 5.94
N GLY A 21 2.94 -6.92 5.85
CA GLY A 21 3.44 -6.08 4.75
C GLY A 21 3.74 -6.87 3.48
N LEU A 22 4.39 -8.04 3.59
CA LEU A 22 4.76 -8.85 2.42
C LEU A 22 3.53 -9.38 1.66
N VAL A 23 2.48 -9.79 2.37
CA VAL A 23 1.25 -10.26 1.71
C VAL A 23 0.53 -9.14 0.98
N GLN A 24 0.64 -7.89 1.45
CA GLN A 24 0.12 -6.71 0.75
C GLN A 24 0.97 -6.36 -0.48
N LYS A 25 2.30 -6.54 -0.41
CA LYS A 25 3.21 -6.31 -1.55
C LYS A 25 3.01 -7.34 -2.67
N TYR A 26 2.86 -8.62 -2.30
CA TYR A 26 2.71 -9.75 -3.22
C TYR A 26 1.27 -10.28 -3.21
N ALA A 27 0.30 -9.37 -3.31
CA ALA A 27 -1.13 -9.70 -3.24
C ALA A 27 -1.61 -10.60 -4.38
N ASP A 28 -0.83 -10.72 -5.46
CA ASP A 28 -1.09 -11.60 -6.61
C ASP A 28 -0.78 -13.08 -6.35
N ARG A 29 -0.18 -13.42 -5.20
CA ARG A 29 0.25 -14.77 -4.89
C ARG A 29 -0.78 -15.53 -4.06
N TRP A 30 -0.98 -16.81 -4.39
CA TRP A 30 -1.97 -17.69 -3.74
C TRP A 30 -1.85 -17.74 -2.21
N PHE A 31 -0.64 -17.66 -1.67
CA PHE A 31 -0.41 -17.71 -0.22
C PHE A 31 -0.79 -16.37 0.45
N SER A 32 -0.71 -15.25 -0.28
CA SER A 32 -1.11 -13.94 0.23
C SER A 32 -2.63 -13.89 0.44
N ASP A 33 -3.41 -14.41 -0.50
CA ASP A 33 -4.87 -14.51 -0.36
C ASP A 33 -5.26 -15.35 0.86
N TRP A 34 -4.56 -16.47 1.08
CA TRP A 34 -4.79 -17.33 2.25
C TRP A 34 -4.49 -16.61 3.57
N ILE A 35 -3.34 -15.93 3.68
CA ILE A 35 -2.96 -15.18 4.89
C ILE A 35 -3.88 -13.99 5.12
N ILE A 36 -4.24 -13.26 4.06
CA ILE A 36 -5.18 -12.14 4.14
C ILE A 36 -6.55 -12.64 4.60
N GLY A 37 -7.01 -13.78 4.09
CA GLY A 37 -8.23 -14.46 4.55
C GLY A 37 -8.15 -14.83 6.04
N LEU A 38 -7.01 -15.37 6.50
CA LEU A 38 -6.77 -15.69 7.91
C LEU A 38 -6.82 -14.46 8.82
N PHE A 39 -6.34 -13.30 8.34
CA PHE A 39 -6.40 -12.03 9.07
C PHE A 39 -7.79 -11.36 9.02
N GLY A 40 -8.76 -11.94 8.30
CA GLY A 40 -10.13 -11.41 8.20
C GLY A 40 -10.34 -10.45 7.03
N GLY A 41 -9.43 -10.44 6.04
CA GLY A 41 -9.51 -9.62 4.83
C GLY A 41 -8.51 -8.45 4.82
N ILE A 42 -8.42 -7.77 3.67
CA ILE A 42 -7.38 -6.75 3.40
C ILE A 42 -7.46 -5.56 4.38
N ASP A 43 -8.65 -5.15 4.79
CA ASP A 43 -8.84 -4.06 5.74
C ASP A 43 -8.32 -4.39 7.13
N TYR A 44 -8.47 -5.65 7.56
CA TYR A 44 -7.91 -6.10 8.82
C TYR A 44 -6.39 -6.26 8.71
N THR A 45 -5.87 -6.83 7.63
CA THR A 45 -4.42 -6.92 7.37
C THR A 45 -3.75 -5.54 7.44
N ARG A 46 -4.32 -4.52 6.80
CA ARG A 46 -3.83 -3.14 6.85
C ARG A 46 -3.88 -2.55 8.26
N ARG A 47 -5.00 -2.75 8.97
CA ARG A 47 -5.14 -2.28 10.36
C ARG A 47 -4.11 -2.94 11.29
N ILE A 48 -3.91 -4.25 11.17
CA ILE A 48 -2.89 -4.99 11.93
C ILE A 48 -1.50 -4.41 11.63
N HIS A 49 -1.18 -4.15 10.36
CA HIS A 49 0.08 -3.55 9.97
C HIS A 49 0.31 -2.19 10.66
N HIS A 50 -0.70 -1.32 10.66
CA HIS A 50 -0.64 0.00 11.30
C HIS A 50 -0.50 -0.08 12.83
N ILE A 51 -1.22 -1.02 13.47
CA ILE A 51 -1.09 -1.27 14.91
C ILE A 51 0.32 -1.72 15.25
N LEU A 52 0.87 -2.68 14.50
CA LEU A 52 2.22 -3.17 14.72
C LEU A 52 3.28 -2.10 14.43
N ALA A 53 3.07 -1.25 13.43
CA ALA A 53 3.95 -0.11 13.15
C ALA A 53 3.95 0.88 14.32
N THR A 54 2.78 1.13 14.91
CA THR A 54 2.66 1.98 16.10
C THR A 54 3.40 1.35 17.29
N ILE A 55 3.26 0.05 17.51
CA ILE A 55 4.01 -0.68 18.56
C ILE A 55 5.52 -0.57 18.33
N LEU A 56 5.99 -0.69 17.07
CA LEU A 56 7.40 -0.53 16.72
C LEU A 56 7.89 0.89 17.05
N LEU A 57 7.11 1.94 16.72
CA LEU A 57 7.46 3.32 17.05
C LEU A 57 7.50 3.58 18.57
N LEU A 58 6.57 2.99 19.33
CA LEU A 58 6.60 3.05 20.80
C LEU A 58 7.82 2.30 21.38
N SER A 59 8.15 1.15 20.80
CA SER A 59 9.36 0.39 21.14
C SER A 59 10.61 1.23 20.91
N LEU A 60 10.68 2.00 19.82
CA LEU A 60 11.78 2.93 19.56
C LEU A 60 11.92 4.01 20.65
N VAL A 61 10.81 4.61 21.13
CA VAL A 61 10.85 5.58 22.24
C VAL A 61 11.42 4.94 23.51
N TYR A 62 10.96 3.73 23.83
CA TYR A 62 11.48 2.97 24.96
C TYR A 62 12.98 2.66 24.79
N HIS A 63 13.39 2.20 23.61
CA HIS A 63 14.78 1.86 23.28
C HIS A 63 15.72 3.05 23.49
N LEU A 64 15.35 4.22 22.95
CA LEU A 64 16.12 5.45 23.13
C LEU A 64 16.21 5.86 24.60
N GLY A 65 15.15 5.63 25.37
CA GLY A 65 15.15 5.83 26.82
C GLY A 65 16.10 4.89 27.56
N VAL A 66 16.16 3.62 27.19
CA VAL A 66 17.08 2.65 27.79
C VAL A 66 18.53 2.98 27.42
N LEU A 67 18.79 3.32 26.15
CA LEU A 67 20.12 3.74 25.69
C LEU A 67 20.59 5.02 26.38
N GLY A 68 19.72 6.03 26.48
CA GLY A 68 19.99 7.27 27.21
C GLY A 68 20.30 7.01 28.68
N TYR A 69 19.54 6.14 29.34
CA TYR A 69 19.78 5.78 30.73
C TYR A 69 21.13 5.08 30.91
N LYS A 70 21.43 4.07 30.09
CA LYS A 70 22.73 3.37 30.09
C LYS A 70 23.89 4.33 29.85
N ARG A 71 23.70 5.32 28.99
CA ARG A 71 24.74 6.30 28.65
C ARG A 71 24.96 7.38 29.71
N PHE A 72 23.90 8.02 30.16
CA PHE A 72 24.01 9.20 31.02
C PHE A 72 24.04 8.83 32.51
N VAL A 73 23.23 7.86 32.92
CA VAL A 73 23.13 7.44 34.32
C VAL A 73 24.21 6.41 34.63
N LEU A 74 24.26 5.33 33.83
CA LEU A 74 25.19 4.22 34.08
C LEU A 74 26.58 4.41 33.47
N ARG A 75 26.81 5.44 32.64
CA ARG A 75 28.10 5.71 31.99
C ARG A 75 28.75 4.47 31.33
N ARG A 76 27.92 3.52 30.89
CA ARG A 76 28.40 2.34 30.17
C ARG A 76 28.96 2.81 28.82
N PRO A 77 30.14 2.32 28.40
CA PRO A 77 30.73 2.70 27.12
C PRO A 77 29.78 2.30 25.97
N HIS A 78 29.77 3.12 24.91
CA HIS A 78 28.92 2.90 23.75
C HIS A 78 29.45 1.73 22.92
N ALA A 79 29.08 0.50 23.31
CA ALA A 79 29.53 -0.67 22.58
C ALA A 79 28.92 -0.75 21.16
N LEU A 80 27.77 -0.10 20.90
CA LEU A 80 27.06 -0.13 19.62
C LEU A 80 27.33 1.06 18.68
N ILE A 81 28.10 2.07 19.09
CA ILE A 81 28.46 3.19 18.18
C ILE A 81 29.75 2.84 17.44
N PRO A 82 29.77 2.82 16.10
CA PRO A 82 30.95 2.59 15.30
C PRO A 82 32.03 3.62 15.64
N GLY A 83 33.19 3.13 16.01
CA GLY A 83 34.38 3.92 16.29
C GLY A 83 35.49 3.66 15.29
N LYS A 84 36.62 4.35 15.49
CA LYS A 84 37.84 4.14 14.66
C LYS A 84 38.37 2.71 14.75
N ALA A 85 38.23 2.08 15.93
CA ALA A 85 38.62 0.69 16.14
C ALA A 85 37.82 -0.28 15.27
N ASP A 86 36.54 0.01 15.01
CA ASP A 86 35.67 -0.83 14.18
C ASP A 86 36.07 -0.76 12.71
N LEU A 87 36.51 0.40 12.22
CA LEU A 87 37.04 0.52 10.85
C LEU A 87 38.33 -0.28 10.67
N LEU A 88 39.21 -0.24 11.68
CA LEU A 88 40.44 -1.04 11.68
C LEU A 88 40.14 -2.54 11.76
N ALA A 89 39.16 -2.94 12.58
CA ALA A 89 38.71 -4.32 12.67
C ALA A 89 38.04 -4.79 11.36
N ALA A 90 37.20 -3.96 10.73
CA ALA A 90 36.59 -4.25 9.42
C ALA A 90 37.67 -4.49 8.36
N TRP A 91 38.69 -3.63 8.32
CA TRP A 91 39.85 -3.81 7.44
C TRP A 91 40.65 -5.07 7.77
N GLY A 92 40.80 -5.39 9.06
CA GLY A 92 41.40 -6.62 9.54
C GLY A 92 40.66 -7.87 9.04
N TRP A 93 39.34 -7.86 9.10
CA TRP A 93 38.49 -8.93 8.57
C TRP A 93 38.64 -9.10 7.05
N ILE A 94 38.73 -8.00 6.30
CA ILE A 94 39.02 -8.05 4.85
C ILE A 94 40.37 -8.73 4.60
N ARG A 95 41.42 -8.33 5.33
CA ARG A 95 42.75 -8.94 5.20
C ARG A 95 42.77 -10.42 5.58
N PHE A 96 42.05 -10.80 6.63
CA PHE A 96 41.91 -12.18 7.07
C PHE A 96 41.19 -13.03 6.02
N ASN A 97 40.07 -12.55 5.48
CA ASN A 97 39.31 -13.24 4.43
C ASN A 97 40.09 -13.36 3.11
N LEU A 98 41.00 -12.42 2.83
CA LEU A 98 41.95 -12.50 1.70
C LEU A 98 43.17 -13.39 1.99
N GLY A 99 43.27 -14.01 3.16
CA GLY A 99 44.38 -14.89 3.56
C GLY A 99 45.69 -14.16 3.88
N VAL A 100 45.66 -12.83 4.04
CA VAL A 100 46.85 -12.01 4.33
C VAL A 100 47.27 -12.12 5.80
N THR A 101 46.32 -12.34 6.70
CA THR A 101 46.57 -12.56 8.12
C THR A 101 46.05 -13.93 8.54
N SER A 102 46.78 -14.61 9.42
CA SER A 102 46.44 -15.98 9.86
C SER A 102 45.43 -16.04 11.01
N SER A 103 45.13 -14.90 11.65
CA SER A 103 44.16 -14.81 12.75
C SER A 103 43.15 -13.69 12.50
N PRO A 104 41.90 -13.85 12.96
CA PRO A 104 40.91 -12.78 12.91
C PRO A 104 41.33 -11.59 13.81
N PRO A 105 40.85 -10.36 13.50
CA PRO A 105 41.11 -9.21 14.36
C PRO A 105 40.41 -9.38 15.72
N PRO A 106 41.01 -8.93 16.84
CA PRO A 106 40.37 -9.01 18.14
C PRO A 106 39.23 -8.00 18.26
N GLU A 107 38.06 -8.47 18.70
CA GLU A 107 36.84 -7.66 18.79
C GLU A 107 36.34 -7.52 20.24
N GLY A 108 35.52 -6.48 20.46
CA GLY A 108 34.93 -6.15 21.76
C GLY A 108 33.61 -6.84 22.03
N ARG A 109 32.83 -6.27 22.95
CA ARG A 109 31.50 -6.77 23.34
C ARG A 109 30.55 -7.02 22.17
N TYR A 110 30.63 -6.18 21.15
CA TYR A 110 29.94 -6.39 19.88
C TYR A 110 31.00 -6.35 18.78
N THR A 111 30.93 -7.33 17.90
CA THR A 111 31.70 -7.43 16.66
C THR A 111 31.28 -6.33 15.68
N VAL A 112 32.11 -6.06 14.68
CA VAL A 112 31.78 -5.15 13.58
C VAL A 112 30.50 -5.61 12.87
N GLY A 113 30.33 -6.92 12.67
CA GLY A 113 29.13 -7.50 12.06
C GLY A 113 27.86 -7.17 12.85
N GLU A 114 27.85 -7.44 14.16
CA GLU A 114 26.70 -7.15 15.03
C GLU A 114 26.39 -5.65 15.11
N LYS A 115 27.41 -4.79 15.10
CA LYS A 115 27.19 -3.33 15.02
C LYS A 115 26.57 -2.94 13.69
N MET A 116 27.02 -3.51 12.58
CA MET A 116 26.46 -3.25 11.26
C MET A 116 24.99 -3.70 11.17
N GLU A 117 24.64 -4.86 11.74
CA GLU A 117 23.24 -5.30 11.85
C GLU A 117 22.38 -4.30 12.64
N TYR A 118 22.88 -3.86 13.80
CA TYR A 118 22.18 -2.87 14.63
C TYR A 118 21.96 -1.55 13.86
N TRP A 119 22.98 -1.04 13.16
CA TRP A 119 22.85 0.21 12.41
C TRP A 119 22.01 0.07 11.15
N SER A 120 22.05 -1.08 10.49
CA SER A 120 21.13 -1.44 9.41
C SER A 120 19.68 -1.37 9.90
N LEU A 121 19.39 -1.94 11.07
CA LEU A 121 18.06 -1.87 11.69
C LEU A 121 17.65 -0.42 12.03
N VAL A 122 18.56 0.39 12.58
CA VAL A 122 18.28 1.80 12.90
C VAL A 122 17.94 2.59 11.63
N TRP A 123 18.74 2.43 10.58
CA TRP A 123 18.50 3.08 9.29
C TRP A 123 17.19 2.61 8.65
N GLY A 124 16.98 1.29 8.57
CA GLY A 124 15.77 0.69 8.02
C GLY A 124 14.53 1.16 8.77
N THR A 125 14.56 1.21 10.09
CA THR A 125 13.43 1.71 10.91
C THR A 125 13.09 3.17 10.58
N LEU A 126 14.10 4.04 10.43
CA LEU A 126 13.89 5.43 10.06
C LEU A 126 13.29 5.56 8.65
N LEU A 127 13.82 4.82 7.68
CA LEU A 127 13.30 4.79 6.30
C LEU A 127 11.86 4.26 6.28
N MET A 128 11.56 3.18 7.02
CA MET A 128 10.23 2.60 7.18
C MET A 128 9.23 3.57 7.81
N ALA A 129 9.61 4.29 8.85
CA ALA A 129 8.74 5.28 9.48
C ALA A 129 8.40 6.42 8.50
N VAL A 130 9.40 6.98 7.80
CA VAL A 130 9.19 8.09 6.86
C VAL A 130 8.36 7.67 5.66
N THR A 131 8.74 6.58 5.00
CA THR A 131 8.01 6.08 3.82
C THR A 131 6.63 5.53 4.19
N GLY A 132 6.48 4.91 5.37
CA GLY A 132 5.20 4.48 5.91
C GLY A 132 4.26 5.65 6.16
N PHE A 133 4.76 6.77 6.71
CA PHE A 133 3.97 8.00 6.84
C PHE A 133 3.48 8.50 5.50
N MET A 134 4.35 8.53 4.49
CA MET A 134 3.99 9.02 3.15
C MET A 134 2.87 8.18 2.53
N LEU A 135 2.88 6.86 2.76
CA LEU A 135 1.87 5.94 2.25
C LEU A 135 0.58 5.95 3.07
N TRP A 136 0.67 6.20 4.38
CA TRP A 136 -0.50 6.41 5.23
C TRP A 136 -1.20 7.73 4.89
N ASN A 137 -0.43 8.77 4.58
CA ASN A 137 -0.91 10.14 4.37
C ASN A 137 -0.47 10.74 3.02
N PRO A 138 -0.98 10.20 1.90
CA PRO A 138 -0.53 10.62 0.57
C PRO A 138 -0.89 12.09 0.25
N ILE A 139 -2.06 12.60 0.68
CA ILE A 139 -2.46 13.99 0.40
C ILE A 139 -1.56 14.99 1.14
N ALA A 140 -1.23 14.73 2.41
CA ALA A 140 -0.32 15.60 3.14
C ALA A 140 1.10 15.57 2.57
N THR A 141 1.52 14.39 2.09
CA THR A 141 2.78 14.25 1.35
C THR A 141 2.78 15.10 0.09
N THR A 142 1.74 15.03 -0.75
CA THR A 142 1.68 15.77 -2.01
C THR A 142 1.44 17.27 -1.87
N ARG A 143 0.99 17.74 -0.70
CA ARG A 143 0.97 19.17 -0.34
C ARG A 143 2.37 19.75 -0.15
N SER A 144 3.30 18.94 0.34
CA SER A 144 4.65 19.39 0.70
C SER A 144 5.72 18.94 -0.30
N LEU A 145 5.49 17.83 -1.00
CA LEU A 145 6.42 17.18 -1.92
C LEU A 145 5.75 16.91 -3.27
N PRO A 146 6.51 16.87 -4.38
CA PRO A 146 5.98 16.48 -5.68
C PRO A 146 5.31 15.09 -5.66
N GLY A 147 4.30 14.89 -6.50
CA GLY A 147 3.53 13.63 -6.56
C GLY A 147 4.34 12.35 -6.77
N ILE A 148 5.53 12.45 -7.39
CA ILE A 148 6.46 11.32 -7.61
C ILE A 148 6.96 10.68 -6.30
N PHE A 149 6.91 11.41 -5.18
CA PHE A 149 7.35 10.89 -3.88
C PHE A 149 6.44 9.79 -3.35
N VAL A 150 5.16 9.74 -3.72
CA VAL A 150 4.25 8.66 -3.29
C VAL A 150 4.62 7.31 -3.91
N PRO A 151 4.75 7.15 -5.24
CA PRO A 151 5.21 5.89 -5.82
C PRO A 151 6.67 5.58 -5.45
N ALA A 152 7.54 6.58 -5.30
CA ALA A 152 8.90 6.37 -4.80
C ALA A 152 8.89 5.82 -3.36
N ALA A 153 8.06 6.36 -2.47
CA ALA A 153 7.87 5.84 -1.13
C ALA A 153 7.29 4.41 -1.16
N LYS A 154 6.35 4.10 -2.05
CA LYS A 154 5.82 2.73 -2.22
C LYS A 154 6.93 1.75 -2.61
N ALA A 155 7.77 2.14 -3.56
CA ALA A 155 8.90 1.32 -3.99
C ALA A 155 9.94 1.16 -2.86
N ALA A 156 10.36 2.25 -2.25
CA ALA A 156 11.34 2.25 -1.16
C ALA A 156 10.84 1.47 0.05
N HIS A 157 9.59 1.71 0.49
CA HIS A 157 8.97 1.00 1.61
C HIS A 157 8.94 -0.50 1.35
N GLY A 158 8.41 -0.88 0.19
CA GLY A 158 8.25 -2.29 -0.17
C GLY A 158 9.57 -3.02 -0.43
N TRP A 159 10.62 -2.37 -0.92
CA TRP A 159 11.91 -3.02 -1.17
C TRP A 159 12.79 -3.08 0.07
N GLU A 160 12.82 -2.02 0.88
CA GLU A 160 13.51 -2.05 2.16
C GLU A 160 12.88 -3.08 3.11
N ALA A 161 11.54 -3.26 3.10
CA ALA A 161 10.91 -4.34 3.84
C ALA A 161 11.41 -5.73 3.43
N VAL A 162 11.60 -5.96 2.13
CA VAL A 162 12.19 -7.22 1.62
C VAL A 162 13.64 -7.36 2.06
N LEU A 163 14.44 -6.30 1.93
CA LEU A 163 15.84 -6.31 2.38
C LEU A 163 15.96 -6.57 3.88
N ALA A 164 15.12 -5.94 4.70
CA ALA A 164 15.10 -6.14 6.14
C ALA A 164 14.74 -7.59 6.50
N VAL A 165 13.70 -8.17 5.86
CA VAL A 165 13.32 -9.57 6.09
C VAL A 165 14.44 -10.52 5.67
N LEU A 166 15.05 -10.30 4.50
CA LEU A 166 16.17 -11.12 4.03
C LEU A 166 17.39 -10.96 4.93
N ALA A 167 17.71 -9.76 5.42
CA ALA A 167 18.81 -9.54 6.35
C ALA A 167 18.58 -10.32 7.66
N ILE A 168 17.35 -10.31 8.19
CA ILE A 168 17.03 -11.08 9.41
C ILE A 168 17.12 -12.59 9.17
N ILE A 169 16.63 -13.10 8.04
CA ILE A 169 16.63 -14.54 7.76
C ILE A 169 18.02 -15.05 7.38
N VAL A 170 18.70 -14.37 6.44
CA VAL A 170 19.94 -14.84 5.83
C VAL A 170 21.15 -14.48 6.67
N TRP A 171 21.20 -13.27 7.21
CA TRP A 171 22.37 -12.81 7.98
C TRP A 171 22.16 -13.08 9.47
N HIS A 172 21.21 -12.38 10.09
CA HIS A 172 21.04 -12.42 11.54
C HIS A 172 20.77 -13.84 12.06
N SER A 173 19.76 -14.53 11.50
CA SER A 173 19.41 -15.89 11.93
C SER A 173 20.53 -16.90 11.63
N TYR A 174 21.27 -16.72 10.52
CA TYR A 174 22.40 -17.59 10.24
C TYR A 174 23.49 -17.43 11.30
N ASP A 175 23.93 -16.21 11.60
CA ASP A 175 25.02 -15.99 12.53
C ASP A 175 24.66 -16.37 13.98
N VAL A 176 23.44 -16.03 14.44
CA VAL A 176 23.05 -16.23 15.85
C VAL A 176 22.32 -17.55 16.16
N HIS A 177 21.78 -18.25 15.14
CA HIS A 177 21.07 -19.51 15.34
C HIS A 177 21.72 -20.70 14.65
N TRP A 178 22.39 -20.50 13.50
CA TRP A 178 22.83 -21.61 12.65
C TRP A 178 24.34 -21.86 12.68
N ARG A 179 25.15 -20.82 12.45
CA ARG A 179 26.60 -20.87 12.49
C ARG A 179 27.08 -21.05 13.93
N HIS A 180 26.60 -20.20 14.83
CA HIS A 180 26.81 -20.32 16.26
C HIS A 180 25.48 -20.14 16.95
N PHE A 181 25.05 -21.12 17.74
CA PHE A 181 23.87 -20.92 18.57
C PHE A 181 24.23 -20.02 19.75
N ASN A 182 23.72 -18.78 19.75
CA ASN A 182 23.95 -17.78 20.79
C ASN A 182 22.75 -17.75 21.77
N PRO A 183 22.85 -18.35 22.97
CA PRO A 183 21.73 -18.39 23.92
C PRO A 183 21.54 -17.08 24.71
N SER A 184 22.43 -16.09 24.52
CA SER A 184 22.52 -14.92 25.42
C SER A 184 21.22 -14.10 25.46
N ILE A 185 20.46 -14.06 24.36
CA ILE A 185 19.19 -13.35 24.32
C ILE A 185 18.07 -14.06 25.10
N PHE A 186 18.21 -15.36 25.36
CA PHE A 186 17.24 -16.15 26.14
C PHE A 186 17.71 -16.31 27.59
N THR A 187 18.96 -16.74 27.79
CA THR A 187 19.52 -17.09 29.11
C THR A 187 20.20 -15.92 29.79
N GLY A 188 20.72 -14.95 29.02
CA GLY A 188 21.59 -13.88 29.51
C GLY A 188 23.06 -14.24 29.59
N TYR A 189 23.44 -15.47 29.21
CA TYR A 189 24.81 -15.98 29.32
C TYR A 189 25.33 -16.46 27.97
N LEU A 190 26.65 -16.32 27.76
CA LEU A 190 27.36 -16.83 26.59
C LEU A 190 28.43 -17.84 27.04
N PRO A 191 28.59 -19.00 26.37
CA PRO A 191 29.68 -19.94 26.68
C PRO A 191 31.05 -19.27 26.53
N ARG A 192 31.99 -19.58 27.44
CA ARG A 192 33.32 -18.96 27.44
C ARG A 192 34.08 -19.19 26.12
N ALA A 193 33.99 -20.38 25.52
CA ALA A 193 34.61 -20.66 24.23
C ALA A 193 34.10 -19.71 23.11
N GLN A 194 32.80 -19.38 23.11
CA GLN A 194 32.25 -18.42 22.15
C GLN A 194 32.71 -16.98 22.45
N MET A 195 32.87 -16.62 23.73
CA MET A 195 33.47 -15.33 24.11
C MET A 195 34.94 -15.23 23.67
N GLU A 196 35.71 -16.32 23.76
CA GLU A 196 37.11 -16.36 23.32
C GLU A 196 37.24 -16.16 21.81
N GLU A 197 36.31 -16.75 21.03
CA GLU A 197 36.30 -16.65 19.57
C GLU A 197 35.77 -15.30 19.06
N LEU A 198 34.62 -14.86 19.56
CA LEU A 198 33.88 -13.72 19.01
C LEU A 198 34.12 -12.41 19.76
N HIS A 199 34.43 -12.47 21.06
CA HIS A 199 34.52 -11.29 21.92
C HIS A 199 35.79 -11.28 22.80
N PRO A 200 36.99 -11.52 22.23
CA PRO A 200 38.21 -11.71 23.02
C PRO A 200 38.56 -10.50 23.88
N LEU A 201 38.26 -9.27 23.44
CA LEU A 201 38.54 -8.07 24.24
C LEU A 201 37.54 -7.88 25.39
N GLU A 202 36.28 -8.29 25.23
CA GLU A 202 35.30 -8.28 26.32
C GLU A 202 35.65 -9.35 27.36
N LEU A 203 36.02 -10.55 26.92
CA LEU A 203 36.45 -11.61 27.83
C LEU A 203 37.69 -11.21 28.62
N ALA A 204 38.69 -10.61 27.95
CA ALA A 204 39.88 -10.10 28.63
C ALA A 204 39.56 -8.96 29.62
N ALA A 205 38.48 -8.20 29.41
CA ALA A 205 38.01 -7.20 30.37
C ALA A 205 37.31 -7.85 31.57
N ILE A 206 36.48 -8.86 31.35
CA ILE A 206 35.80 -9.65 32.39
C ILE A 206 36.83 -10.38 33.26
N ASP A 207 37.77 -11.10 32.66
CA ASP A 207 38.82 -11.84 33.36
C ASP A 207 39.73 -10.90 34.17
N ALA A 208 39.88 -9.65 33.72
CA ALA A 208 40.61 -8.61 34.45
C ALA A 208 39.78 -7.88 35.53
N GLY A 209 38.52 -8.27 35.75
CA GLY A 209 37.61 -7.65 36.72
C GLY A 209 37.21 -6.22 36.37
N ARG A 210 37.22 -5.85 35.08
CA ARG A 210 36.92 -4.49 34.58
C ARG A 210 35.51 -4.34 33.99
N ASP A 211 34.67 -5.37 34.05
CA ASP A 211 33.36 -5.37 33.39
C ASP A 211 32.26 -4.62 34.19
N GLU A 212 32.37 -4.59 35.52
CA GLU A 212 31.49 -3.84 36.41
C GLU A 212 32.19 -2.63 36.99
N VAL A 213 32.03 -1.49 36.30
CA VAL A 213 32.25 -0.20 36.95
C VAL A 213 31.14 -0.05 38.00
N GLU A 214 31.46 -0.38 39.25
CA GLU A 214 30.58 -0.09 40.37
C GLU A 214 30.45 1.43 40.51
N ILE A 215 29.25 1.94 40.25
CA ILE A 215 28.97 3.37 40.32
C ILE A 215 28.44 3.64 41.72
N ASP A 216 29.05 4.62 42.38
CA ASP A 216 28.53 5.17 43.64
C ASP A 216 26.99 5.35 43.55
N PRO A 217 26.22 4.68 44.44
CA PRO A 217 24.76 4.74 44.45
C PRO A 217 24.21 6.16 44.49
N GLU A 218 24.89 7.07 45.19
CA GLU A 218 24.46 8.47 45.30
C GLU A 218 24.65 9.21 43.97
N LEU A 219 25.80 9.05 43.32
CA LEU A 219 26.06 9.58 41.99
C LEU A 219 25.07 9.03 40.95
N ARG A 220 24.74 7.74 41.01
CA ARG A 220 23.73 7.12 40.15
C ARG A 220 22.35 7.73 40.37
N ARG A 221 21.93 7.91 41.63
CA ARG A 221 20.66 8.54 42.00
C ARG A 221 20.59 9.98 41.47
N ASN A 222 21.63 10.77 41.70
CA ASN A 222 21.67 12.17 41.27
C ASN A 222 21.59 12.32 39.74
N ARG A 223 22.27 11.43 39.00
CA ARG A 223 22.16 11.38 37.53
C ARG A 223 20.77 10.93 37.09
N ALA A 224 20.18 9.92 37.73
CA ALA A 224 18.84 9.45 37.42
C ALA A 224 17.79 10.54 37.65
N LEU A 225 17.88 11.28 38.75
CA LEU A 225 17.00 12.40 39.06
C LEU A 225 17.05 13.53 38.01
N ARG A 226 18.22 13.74 37.38
CA ARG A 226 18.35 14.68 36.25
C ARG A 226 17.90 14.09 34.93
N TYR A 227 18.12 12.80 34.72
CA TYR A 227 17.79 12.09 33.50
C TYR A 227 16.28 11.98 33.29
N TRP A 228 15.54 11.57 34.32
CA TRP A 228 14.11 11.28 34.19
C TRP A 228 13.26 12.47 33.74
N PRO A 229 13.42 13.70 34.26
CA PRO A 229 12.68 14.86 33.75
C PRO A 229 13.00 15.18 32.29
N VAL A 230 14.28 15.13 31.90
CA VAL A 230 14.71 15.40 30.52
C VAL A 230 14.15 14.35 29.58
N PHE A 231 14.24 13.07 29.95
CA PHE A 231 13.68 11.98 29.17
C PHE A 231 12.15 12.04 29.14
N ALA A 232 11.48 12.41 30.22
CA ALA A 232 10.02 12.55 30.25
C ALA A 232 9.53 13.63 29.27
N VAL A 233 10.22 14.77 29.20
CA VAL A 233 9.90 15.82 28.21
C VAL A 233 10.15 15.31 26.79
N LEU A 234 11.32 14.70 26.53
CA LEU A 234 11.64 14.14 25.21
C LEU A 234 10.62 13.06 24.79
N ALA A 235 10.30 12.14 25.69
CA ALA A 235 9.31 11.09 25.46
C ALA A 235 7.92 11.68 25.21
N ALA A 236 7.51 12.71 25.95
CA ALA A 236 6.23 13.39 25.70
C ALA A 236 6.18 14.01 24.29
N VAL A 237 7.27 14.65 23.83
CA VAL A 237 7.37 15.18 22.47
C VAL A 237 7.32 14.07 21.42
N MET A 238 8.06 12.98 21.62
CA MET A 238 8.05 11.85 20.69
C MET A 238 6.68 11.15 20.66
N LEU A 239 6.04 10.96 21.81
CA LEU A 239 4.71 10.37 21.91
C LEU A 239 3.65 11.27 21.29
N MET A 240 3.76 12.59 21.45
CA MET A 240 2.92 13.54 20.71
C MET A 240 3.15 13.41 19.21
N GLY A 241 4.40 13.31 18.77
CA GLY A 241 4.73 13.07 17.36
C GLY A 241 4.15 11.77 16.82
N ILE A 242 4.19 10.68 17.60
CA ILE A 242 3.56 9.39 17.23
C ILE A 242 2.03 9.50 17.23
N TYR A 243 1.45 10.19 18.21
CA TYR A 243 0.01 10.43 18.26
C TYR A 243 -0.46 11.19 17.02
N GLU A 244 0.21 12.29 16.67
CA GLU A 244 -0.03 13.02 15.43
C GLU A 244 0.18 12.11 14.22
N PHE A 245 1.30 11.39 14.13
CA PHE A 245 1.58 10.46 13.03
C PHE A 245 0.43 9.46 12.78
N VAL A 246 -0.13 8.90 13.84
CA VAL A 246 -1.15 7.83 13.78
C VAL A 246 -2.56 8.39 13.61
N THR A 247 -2.86 9.56 14.16
CA THR A 247 -4.22 10.15 14.12
C THR A 247 -4.42 11.15 13.00
N PHE A 248 -3.33 11.62 12.39
CA PHE A 248 -3.37 12.48 11.24
C PHE A 248 -3.96 11.70 10.04
N GLU A 249 -5.17 12.06 9.64
CA GLU A 249 -5.85 11.49 8.47
C GLU A 249 -6.27 12.59 7.49
N GLN A 250 -5.52 12.71 6.39
CA GLN A 250 -5.93 13.45 5.20
C GLN A 250 -5.89 12.50 4.01
N THR A 251 -6.91 11.64 3.91
CA THR A 251 -6.96 10.57 2.90
C THR A 251 -7.97 10.83 1.79
N ALA A 252 -8.88 11.80 1.95
CA ALA A 252 -9.84 12.19 0.91
C ALA A 252 -10.07 13.71 0.86
N ILE A 253 -10.24 14.24 -0.35
CA ILE A 253 -10.80 15.57 -0.58
C ILE A 253 -12.30 15.46 -0.39
N THR A 254 -12.92 16.34 0.39
CA THR A 254 -14.38 16.41 0.50
C THR A 254 -14.97 16.64 -0.89
N THR A 255 -15.61 15.61 -1.46
CA THR A 255 -16.31 15.73 -2.75
C THR A 255 -17.55 16.58 -2.51
N ILE A 256 -17.51 17.83 -3.00
CA ILE A 256 -18.72 18.65 -3.12
C ILE A 256 -19.61 17.92 -4.13
N VAL A 257 -20.79 17.48 -3.70
CA VAL A 257 -21.79 16.88 -4.60
C VAL A 257 -22.04 17.89 -5.74
N PRO A 258 -21.80 17.53 -7.02
CA PRO A 258 -22.09 18.45 -8.11
C PRO A 258 -23.59 18.78 -8.08
N PRO A 259 -23.98 20.06 -8.28
CA PRO A 259 -25.39 20.42 -8.32
C PRO A 259 -26.11 19.54 -9.36
N PRO A 260 -27.36 19.11 -9.09
CA PRO A 260 -28.11 18.31 -10.05
C PRO A 260 -28.12 19.05 -11.40
N LEU A 261 -27.86 18.31 -12.48
CA LEU A 261 -27.95 18.82 -13.84
C LEU A 261 -29.40 19.23 -14.12
N VAL A 262 -29.75 20.48 -13.83
CA VAL A 262 -31.03 21.09 -14.19
C VAL A 262 -30.85 21.77 -15.55
N GLY A 263 -30.89 20.97 -16.62
CA GLY A 263 -30.86 21.47 -17.98
C GLY A 263 -31.40 20.43 -18.96
N PRO A 264 -32.09 20.84 -20.05
CA PRO A 264 -32.55 19.90 -21.07
C PRO A 264 -31.35 19.21 -21.69
N ILE A 265 -31.29 17.89 -21.52
CA ILE A 265 -30.33 17.02 -22.20
C ILE A 265 -30.56 17.21 -23.70
N TYR A 266 -29.58 17.76 -24.41
CA TYR A 266 -29.64 17.91 -25.86
C TYR A 266 -29.58 16.51 -26.47
N THR A 267 -30.73 15.94 -26.82
CA THR A 267 -30.80 14.72 -27.63
C THR A 267 -30.54 15.10 -29.08
N PRO A 268 -29.44 14.65 -29.71
CA PRO A 268 -29.27 14.86 -31.14
C PRO A 268 -30.40 14.13 -31.89
N LEU A 269 -31.10 14.84 -32.76
CA LEU A 269 -32.16 14.28 -33.60
C LEU A 269 -31.52 13.22 -34.53
N PRO A 270 -32.09 12.01 -34.67
CA PRO A 270 -31.52 11.00 -35.54
C PRO A 270 -31.50 11.50 -36.99
N THR A 271 -30.31 11.55 -37.57
CA THR A 271 -30.11 11.80 -39.00
C THR A 271 -30.79 10.69 -39.78
N THR A 272 -31.94 10.97 -40.41
CA THR A 272 -32.55 10.03 -41.34
C THR A 272 -31.64 9.90 -42.56
N THR A 273 -30.95 8.78 -42.70
CA THR A 273 -30.19 8.43 -43.91
C THR A 273 -31.19 8.27 -45.05
N SER A 274 -31.30 9.29 -45.91
CA SER A 274 -32.07 9.21 -47.14
C SER A 274 -31.31 8.32 -48.13
N THR A 275 -31.78 7.09 -48.32
CA THR A 275 -31.29 6.22 -49.40
C THR A 275 -31.79 6.79 -50.72
N ALA A 276 -30.93 7.54 -51.42
CA ALA A 276 -31.18 7.95 -52.80
C ALA A 276 -31.14 6.70 -53.71
N PRO A 277 -32.15 6.45 -54.58
CA PRO A 277 -32.09 5.36 -55.54
C PRO A 277 -31.12 5.69 -56.67
N ALA A 278 -30.37 4.67 -57.11
CA ALA A 278 -29.42 4.73 -58.21
C ALA A 278 -30.10 5.09 -59.53
N THR A 279 -29.51 6.06 -60.23
CA THR A 279 -29.93 6.57 -61.54
C THR A 279 -29.55 5.60 -62.65
N THR A 280 -30.54 5.07 -63.38
CA THR A 280 -30.36 4.41 -64.69
C THR A 280 -31.03 5.25 -65.78
N THR A 281 -30.31 5.47 -66.88
CA THR A 281 -30.59 6.46 -67.92
C THR A 281 -31.58 5.98 -69.00
N ALA A 282 -32.68 6.74 -69.20
CA ALA A 282 -33.40 7.14 -70.45
C ALA A 282 -33.96 6.07 -71.45
N PRO A 283 -34.95 6.37 -72.35
CA PRO A 283 -35.45 7.70 -72.76
C PRO A 283 -36.98 7.92 -72.91
N ALA A 284 -37.33 9.23 -72.93
CA ALA A 284 -38.40 9.94 -73.64
C ALA A 284 -39.88 9.53 -73.50
N THR A 285 -40.73 10.40 -72.94
CA THR A 285 -41.58 11.35 -73.70
C THR A 285 -42.51 12.18 -72.81
N SER A 286 -42.51 13.50 -73.08
CA SER A 286 -43.65 14.44 -73.13
C SER A 286 -44.56 14.70 -71.91
N THR A 287 -44.67 16.01 -71.61
CA THR A 287 -45.93 16.75 -71.33
C THR A 287 -46.18 17.19 -69.88
N THR A 288 -45.79 18.45 -69.63
CA THR A 288 -46.65 19.57 -69.14
C THR A 288 -47.07 19.69 -67.67
N ALA A 289 -46.87 20.93 -67.20
CA ALA A 289 -47.60 21.73 -66.21
C ALA A 289 -47.15 21.69 -64.74
N ALA A 290 -47.08 22.92 -64.22
CA ALA A 290 -46.69 23.34 -62.89
C ALA A 290 -47.94 23.51 -61.97
N PRO A 291 -47.88 24.30 -60.88
CA PRO A 291 -47.90 23.81 -59.51
C PRO A 291 -49.23 24.14 -58.79
N THR A 292 -49.51 23.54 -57.62
CA THR A 292 -50.42 24.19 -56.67
C THR A 292 -50.14 23.80 -55.22
N THR A 293 -50.29 24.83 -54.40
CA THR A 293 -50.14 25.03 -52.97
C THR A 293 -51.18 24.32 -52.10
N THR A 294 -51.03 24.52 -50.78
CA THR A 294 -52.06 24.52 -49.69
C THR A 294 -51.97 23.27 -48.80
N ALA A 295 -51.39 23.31 -47.60
CA ALA A 295 -51.73 24.02 -46.36
C ALA A 295 -53.01 23.51 -45.65
N ALA A 296 -52.76 22.97 -44.44
CA ALA A 296 -53.52 23.15 -43.20
C ALA A 296 -54.72 22.25 -42.83
N SER A 297 -54.74 22.04 -41.50
CA SER A 297 -55.84 21.71 -40.58
C SER A 297 -56.15 20.21 -40.39
N ALA A 298 -55.75 19.60 -39.27
CA ALA A 298 -56.20 19.78 -37.88
C ALA A 298 -57.63 19.25 -37.64
N THR A 299 -57.73 18.14 -36.91
CA THR A 299 -58.92 17.79 -36.12
C THR A 299 -58.50 17.21 -34.78
N THR A 300 -58.96 17.91 -33.76
CA THR A 300 -58.95 17.64 -32.32
C THR A 300 -59.96 16.56 -31.97
N THR A 301 -59.59 15.59 -31.11
CA THR A 301 -60.54 15.00 -30.14
C THR A 301 -59.80 14.59 -28.86
N ALA A 302 -60.30 15.06 -27.73
CA ALA A 302 -60.01 14.63 -26.36
C ALA A 302 -61.38 14.33 -25.69
N PRO A 303 -61.48 13.89 -24.42
CA PRO A 303 -60.67 12.94 -23.65
C PRO A 303 -61.55 11.81 -23.06
N ALA A 304 -60.93 10.79 -22.45
CA ALA A 304 -61.62 9.90 -21.51
C ALA A 304 -60.78 9.70 -20.24
N THR A 305 -61.25 10.28 -19.14
CA THR A 305 -61.06 9.81 -17.74
C THR A 305 -61.75 8.45 -17.59
N SER A 306 -61.39 7.47 -16.76
CA SER A 306 -60.68 7.40 -15.48
C SER A 306 -60.49 5.91 -15.16
N THR A 307 -59.44 5.51 -14.44
CA THR A 307 -59.52 4.60 -13.26
C THR A 307 -58.15 4.46 -12.61
N THR A 308 -58.12 4.78 -11.31
CA THR A 308 -57.04 4.61 -10.35
C THR A 308 -56.74 3.13 -10.10
N ALA A 309 -55.47 2.73 -10.19
CA ALA A 309 -54.94 1.54 -9.55
C ALA A 309 -53.58 1.86 -8.91
N ALA A 310 -53.40 1.44 -7.67
CA ALA A 310 -52.20 1.62 -6.83
C ALA A 310 -50.96 0.93 -7.45
N PRO A 311 -49.73 1.36 -7.13
CA PRO A 311 -48.54 0.86 -7.79
C PRO A 311 -48.22 -0.55 -7.28
N ALA A 312 -48.42 -1.55 -8.13
CA ALA A 312 -47.76 -2.83 -7.98
C ALA A 312 -46.29 -2.66 -8.43
N THR A 313 -45.39 -2.96 -7.51
CA THR A 313 -43.95 -3.14 -7.71
C THR A 313 -43.70 -3.95 -8.98
N SER A 314 -43.26 -3.28 -10.03
CA SER A 314 -42.88 -3.90 -11.30
C SER A 314 -41.36 -3.94 -11.37
N THR A 315 -40.79 -4.88 -10.61
CA THR A 315 -39.53 -5.52 -11.00
C THR A 315 -39.85 -6.32 -12.26
N THR A 316 -39.00 -6.22 -13.31
CA THR A 316 -39.08 -6.90 -14.63
C THR A 316 -39.54 -6.02 -15.80
N ALA A 317 -38.74 -5.03 -16.21
CA ALA A 317 -38.76 -4.45 -17.58
C ALA A 317 -37.53 -3.57 -17.91
N VAL A 318 -36.29 -3.99 -17.62
CA VAL A 318 -35.07 -3.19 -17.95
C VAL A 318 -34.25 -3.79 -19.12
N SER A 319 -34.71 -4.88 -19.76
CA SER A 319 -33.86 -5.63 -20.71
C SER A 319 -34.05 -5.30 -22.21
N ALA A 320 -34.56 -4.12 -22.58
CA ALA A 320 -34.60 -3.70 -23.98
C ALA A 320 -34.27 -2.21 -24.12
N GLY A 321 -32.98 -1.89 -24.30
CA GLY A 321 -32.51 -0.52 -24.55
C GLY A 321 -31.28 -0.06 -23.74
N VAL A 322 -30.65 -0.95 -22.96
CA VAL A 322 -29.41 -0.62 -22.25
C VAL A 322 -28.24 -0.58 -23.24
N THR A 323 -27.67 0.60 -23.41
CA THR A 323 -26.48 0.87 -24.23
C THR A 323 -25.38 1.47 -23.35
N TRP A 324 -24.17 1.58 -23.90
CA TRP A 324 -23.09 2.31 -23.24
C TRP A 324 -23.54 3.73 -22.88
N ASN A 325 -24.10 4.44 -23.85
CA ASN A 325 -24.52 5.84 -23.70
C ASN A 325 -25.76 6.03 -22.81
N SER A 326 -26.64 5.03 -22.68
CA SER A 326 -27.90 5.13 -21.92
C SER A 326 -27.85 4.62 -20.48
N GLY A 327 -26.69 4.18 -19.97
CA GLY A 327 -26.55 3.87 -18.55
C GLY A 327 -25.23 3.21 -18.13
N VAL A 328 -24.65 2.37 -18.99
CA VAL A 328 -23.47 1.58 -18.59
C VAL A 328 -22.22 2.45 -18.39
N ALA A 329 -22.03 3.48 -19.21
CA ALA A 329 -20.92 4.43 -19.04
C ALA A 329 -20.92 5.09 -17.66
N ALA A 330 -22.09 5.38 -17.09
CA ALA A 330 -22.21 5.98 -15.76
C ALA A 330 -21.74 5.03 -14.66
N VAL A 331 -22.08 3.74 -14.77
CA VAL A 331 -21.67 2.69 -13.83
C VAL A 331 -20.16 2.49 -13.85
N PHE A 332 -19.55 2.41 -15.04
CA PHE A 332 -18.09 2.31 -15.18
C PHE A 332 -17.38 3.57 -14.69
N LYS A 333 -17.88 4.76 -15.02
CA LYS A 333 -17.28 6.01 -14.56
C LYS A 333 -17.35 6.17 -13.05
N ALA A 334 -18.48 5.81 -12.43
CA ALA A 334 -18.66 5.89 -10.98
C ALA A 334 -17.81 4.87 -10.22
N THR A 335 -17.74 3.64 -10.72
CA THR A 335 -17.06 2.53 -10.02
C THR A 335 -15.56 2.50 -10.29
N CYS A 336 -15.14 2.80 -11.52
CA CYS A 336 -13.79 2.54 -12.02
C CYS A 336 -13.08 3.81 -12.54
N GLY A 337 -13.82 4.87 -12.88
CA GLY A 337 -13.29 6.05 -13.56
C GLY A 337 -12.30 6.91 -12.76
N SER A 338 -12.24 6.75 -11.44
CA SER A 338 -11.27 7.47 -10.59
C SER A 338 -9.83 6.95 -10.75
N CYS A 339 -9.67 5.69 -11.15
CA CYS A 339 -8.36 5.07 -11.37
C CYS A 339 -8.10 4.76 -12.84
N HIS A 340 -9.15 4.42 -13.59
CA HIS A 340 -9.09 4.05 -15.01
C HIS A 340 -9.64 5.15 -15.92
N GLY A 341 -9.38 6.42 -15.59
CA GLY A 341 -9.80 7.57 -16.39
C GLY A 341 -8.81 8.73 -16.29
N GLY A 342 -8.97 9.74 -17.16
CA GLY A 342 -8.09 10.91 -17.23
C GLY A 342 -6.84 10.68 -18.08
N ASP A 343 -5.85 11.57 -17.96
CA ASP A 343 -4.67 11.61 -18.85
C ASP A 343 -3.67 10.45 -18.64
N ALA A 344 -3.79 9.71 -17.53
CA ALA A 344 -2.90 8.59 -17.19
C ALA A 344 -3.67 7.49 -16.44
N PRO A 345 -4.52 6.70 -17.14
CA PRO A 345 -5.30 5.65 -16.51
C PRO A 345 -4.41 4.50 -15.99
N ALA A 346 -4.81 3.91 -14.87
CA ALA A 346 -4.15 2.75 -14.29
C ALA A 346 -4.12 1.59 -15.29
N SER A 347 -2.94 0.96 -15.43
CA SER A 347 -2.70 -0.14 -16.37
C SER A 347 -3.07 0.18 -17.82
N GLY A 348 -3.04 1.46 -18.22
CA GLY A 348 -3.34 1.90 -19.58
C GLY A 348 -4.82 1.76 -20.00
N LEU A 349 -5.71 1.26 -19.14
CA LEU A 349 -7.11 1.00 -19.47
C LEU A 349 -7.98 2.23 -19.16
N ASP A 350 -8.57 2.85 -20.18
CA ASP A 350 -9.57 3.91 -20.02
C ASP A 350 -11.01 3.34 -20.02
N VAL A 351 -11.70 3.40 -18.89
CA VAL A 351 -13.09 2.94 -18.74
C VAL A 351 -14.11 4.08 -18.87
N THR A 352 -13.65 5.30 -19.15
CA THR A 352 -14.54 6.47 -19.27
C THR A 352 -15.10 6.65 -20.68
N SER A 353 -14.61 5.85 -21.64
CA SER A 353 -15.06 5.83 -23.03
C SER A 353 -15.27 4.39 -23.53
N TYR A 354 -16.21 4.19 -24.45
CA TYR A 354 -16.46 2.88 -25.06
C TYR A 354 -15.23 2.39 -25.82
N ALA A 355 -14.62 3.28 -26.60
CA ALA A 355 -13.41 3.01 -27.36
C ALA A 355 -12.23 2.64 -26.45
N GLY A 356 -12.04 3.34 -25.32
CA GLY A 356 -10.99 3.01 -24.36
C GLY A 356 -11.20 1.63 -23.72
N LEU A 357 -12.44 1.30 -23.39
CA LEU A 357 -12.78 0.01 -22.81
C LEU A 357 -12.58 -1.12 -23.83
N LEU A 358 -12.91 -0.89 -25.10
CA LEU A 358 -12.72 -1.87 -26.18
C LEU A 358 -11.24 -2.01 -26.59
N ALA A 359 -10.46 -0.91 -26.56
CA ALA A 359 -9.03 -0.93 -26.88
C ALA A 359 -8.21 -1.76 -25.89
N GLY A 360 -8.70 -1.89 -24.65
CA GLY A 360 -8.00 -2.60 -23.59
C GLY A 360 -6.87 -1.76 -22.99
N GLY A 361 -6.24 -2.30 -21.94
CA GLY A 361 -5.08 -1.69 -21.30
C GLY A 361 -3.77 -2.39 -21.65
N ASP A 362 -2.79 -2.28 -20.77
CA ASP A 362 -1.46 -2.92 -20.90
C ASP A 362 -1.52 -4.46 -20.96
N SER A 363 -2.67 -5.05 -20.62
CA SER A 363 -2.93 -6.49 -20.78
C SER A 363 -3.09 -6.93 -22.24
N GLY A 364 -3.39 -6.00 -23.16
CA GLY A 364 -3.70 -6.30 -24.57
C GLY A 364 -5.06 -6.97 -24.79
N GLU A 365 -5.84 -7.19 -23.72
CA GLU A 365 -7.17 -7.77 -23.77
C GLU A 365 -8.24 -6.67 -23.70
N PRO A 366 -9.32 -6.75 -24.49
CA PRO A 366 -10.41 -5.80 -24.43
C PRO A 366 -11.10 -5.86 -23.06
N GLY A 367 -11.57 -4.72 -22.57
CA GLY A 367 -12.26 -4.62 -21.28
C GLY A 367 -13.56 -5.43 -21.23
N PHE A 368 -14.21 -5.62 -22.38
CA PHE A 368 -15.34 -6.53 -22.54
C PHE A 368 -15.26 -7.30 -23.87
N VAL A 369 -15.94 -8.44 -23.93
CA VAL A 369 -16.16 -9.23 -25.14
C VAL A 369 -17.66 -9.27 -25.40
N ALA A 370 -18.09 -8.68 -26.52
CA ALA A 370 -19.50 -8.61 -26.88
C ALA A 370 -20.15 -10.00 -26.92
N GLY A 371 -21.26 -10.18 -26.20
CA GLY A 371 -21.99 -11.44 -26.09
C GLY A 371 -21.46 -12.40 -25.03
N ASP A 372 -20.28 -12.15 -24.45
CA ASP A 372 -19.65 -13.05 -23.47
C ASP A 372 -19.14 -12.28 -22.24
N ALA A 373 -19.97 -12.29 -21.19
CA ALA A 373 -19.65 -11.64 -19.92
C ALA A 373 -18.57 -12.38 -19.13
N ASP A 374 -18.42 -13.69 -19.33
CA ASP A 374 -17.44 -14.49 -18.58
C ASP A 374 -16.05 -14.42 -19.22
N ALA A 375 -15.97 -14.16 -20.53
CA ALA A 375 -14.74 -13.82 -21.24
C ALA A 375 -14.34 -12.33 -21.11
N SER A 376 -15.23 -11.47 -20.59
CA SER A 376 -14.99 -10.03 -20.47
C SER A 376 -14.00 -9.71 -19.35
N HIS A 377 -12.87 -9.10 -19.70
CA HIS A 377 -11.73 -8.91 -18.78
C HIS A 377 -12.11 -8.14 -17.50
N VAL A 378 -12.97 -7.12 -17.61
CA VAL A 378 -13.40 -6.36 -16.43
C VAL A 378 -14.25 -7.21 -15.47
N ILE A 379 -15.13 -8.07 -15.99
CA ILE A 379 -15.96 -8.94 -15.17
C ILE A 379 -15.10 -9.99 -14.46
N VAL A 380 -14.14 -10.58 -15.16
CA VAL A 380 -13.20 -11.56 -14.58
C VAL A 380 -12.33 -10.90 -13.50
N LYS A 381 -11.80 -9.70 -13.74
CA LYS A 381 -10.93 -9.01 -12.79
C LYS A 381 -11.65 -8.55 -11.53
N VAL A 382 -12.85 -7.97 -11.69
CA VAL A 382 -13.68 -7.49 -10.59
C VAL A 382 -14.35 -8.65 -9.84
N GLY A 383 -14.78 -9.69 -10.54
CA GLY A 383 -15.42 -10.87 -9.97
C GLY A 383 -14.44 -11.85 -9.31
N GLY A 384 -13.22 -11.96 -9.82
CA GLY A 384 -12.19 -12.89 -9.36
C GLY A 384 -11.46 -12.49 -8.08
N GLY A 385 -11.86 -11.41 -7.40
CA GLY A 385 -11.27 -10.95 -6.14
C GLY A 385 -9.90 -10.26 -6.26
N SER A 386 -9.28 -10.29 -7.44
CA SER A 386 -7.98 -9.65 -7.73
C SER A 386 -8.02 -8.12 -7.84
N HIS A 387 -9.22 -7.51 -7.73
CA HIS A 387 -9.43 -6.07 -7.87
C HIS A 387 -10.27 -5.56 -6.68
N PHE A 388 -9.96 -4.36 -6.18
CA PHE A 388 -10.59 -3.79 -4.97
C PHE A 388 -11.96 -3.15 -5.25
N ALA A 389 -12.17 -2.60 -6.45
CA ALA A 389 -13.48 -2.10 -6.87
C ALA A 389 -14.41 -3.27 -7.18
N LYS A 390 -15.65 -3.19 -6.69
CA LYS A 390 -16.73 -4.15 -6.96
C LYS A 390 -17.95 -3.41 -7.45
N PHE A 391 -18.62 -3.96 -8.46
CA PHE A 391 -19.98 -3.54 -8.80
C PHE A 391 -20.93 -3.91 -7.67
N THR A 392 -21.98 -3.11 -7.49
CA THR A 392 -23.14 -3.57 -6.73
C THR A 392 -23.80 -4.73 -7.47
N ASP A 393 -24.63 -5.53 -6.80
CA ASP A 393 -25.33 -6.65 -7.45
C ASP A 393 -26.22 -6.16 -8.61
N GLU A 394 -26.81 -4.97 -8.47
CA GLU A 394 -27.63 -4.31 -9.51
C GLU A 394 -26.78 -3.85 -10.69
N ASP A 395 -25.66 -3.16 -10.43
CA ASP A 395 -24.73 -2.70 -11.46
C ASP A 395 -24.11 -3.87 -12.23
N LEU A 396 -23.73 -4.94 -11.52
CA LEU A 396 -23.17 -6.13 -12.12
C LEU A 396 -24.19 -6.80 -13.04
N ALA A 397 -25.44 -6.91 -12.61
CA ALA A 397 -26.52 -7.45 -13.43
C ALA A 397 -26.75 -6.59 -14.68
N LEU A 398 -26.72 -5.26 -14.55
CA LEU A 398 -26.86 -4.32 -15.67
C LEU A 398 -25.72 -4.48 -16.69
N VAL A 399 -24.47 -4.51 -16.22
CA VAL A 399 -23.29 -4.66 -17.08
C VAL A 399 -23.29 -6.01 -17.78
N LYS A 400 -23.61 -7.11 -17.08
CA LYS A 400 -23.73 -8.45 -17.69
C LYS A 400 -24.83 -8.50 -18.74
N ALA A 401 -25.98 -7.88 -18.49
CA ALA A 401 -27.08 -7.81 -19.44
C ALA A 401 -26.70 -7.02 -20.71
N TRP A 402 -25.98 -5.91 -20.55
CA TRP A 402 -25.46 -5.12 -21.67
C TRP A 402 -24.44 -5.90 -22.51
N ILE A 403 -23.49 -6.60 -21.86
CA ILE A 403 -22.52 -7.44 -22.56
C ILE A 403 -23.24 -8.55 -23.33
N ALA A 404 -24.18 -9.24 -22.70
CA ALA A 404 -24.98 -10.30 -23.33
C ALA A 404 -25.78 -9.80 -24.55
N ALA A 405 -26.20 -8.53 -24.54
CA ALA A 405 -26.87 -7.87 -25.66
C ALA A 405 -25.92 -7.45 -26.80
N GLY A 406 -24.65 -7.86 -26.75
CA GLY A 406 -23.63 -7.49 -27.75
C GLY A 406 -22.92 -6.17 -27.46
N ALA A 407 -23.03 -5.66 -26.22
CA ALA A 407 -22.40 -4.43 -25.77
C ALA A 407 -22.62 -3.22 -26.72
N PRO A 408 -23.88 -2.86 -27.05
CA PRO A 408 -24.17 -1.76 -27.95
C PRO A 408 -23.68 -0.42 -27.37
N GLU A 409 -23.03 0.40 -28.19
CA GLU A 409 -22.52 1.72 -27.79
C GLU A 409 -23.67 2.74 -27.64
N GLY A 410 -24.63 2.76 -28.58
CA GLY A 410 -25.76 3.69 -28.59
C GLY A 410 -26.91 3.22 -29.47
#